data_AF-A0A662GLK5-F1
#
_entry.id   AF-A0A662GLK5-F1
#
_cell.length_a   1.000
_cell.length_b   1.000
_cell.length_c   1.000
_cell.angle_alpha   90.00
_cell.angle_beta   90.00
_cell.angle_gamma   90.00
#
_symmetry.space_group_name_H-M   'P 1'
#
loop_
_entity.id
_entity.type
_entity.pdbx_description
1 polymer ?
#
loop_
_entity_poly.entity_id
_entity_poly.type
_entity_poly.pdbx_seq_one_letter_code
_entity_poly.pdbx_strand_id
1 'polypeptide(L)' 'MNIQFNVEKLKKRLKKLYAKYKYLYVVLFGSYATGHVKSYSDLDLAIMFENEIDCLSKA' A
#
# COMPACT_ATOMS: atom_id res chain seq x y z
N MET A 1 21.82 -7.32 -2.51
CA MET A 1 20.53 -7.99 -2.26
C MET A 1 19.49 -7.40 -3.21
N ASN A 2 19.06 -8.14 -4.23
CA ASN A 2 17.88 -7.76 -5.01
C ASN A 2 16.64 -8.08 -4.17
N ILE A 3 16.13 -7.10 -3.43
CA ILE A 3 14.82 -7.22 -2.78
C ILE A 3 13.80 -7.14 -3.91
N GLN A 4 13.38 -8.30 -4.42
CA GLN A 4 12.35 -8.34 -5.45
C GLN A 4 11.00 -8.05 -4.78
N PHE A 5 10.47 -6.87 -5.06
CA PHE A 5 9.12 -6.48 -4.64
C PHE A 5 8.09 -7.50 -5.15
N ASN A 6 7.24 -8.01 -4.27
CA ASN A 6 6.23 -8.99 -4.62
C ASN A 6 4.83 -8.39 -4.55
N VAL A 7 4.34 -7.95 -5.71
CA VAL A 7 3.00 -7.36 -5.88
C VAL A 7 1.90 -8.32 -5.44
N GLU A 8 2.02 -9.62 -5.70
CA GLU A 8 1.00 -10.60 -5.33
C GLU A 8 0.89 -10.80 -3.81
N LYS A 9 2.02 -10.76 -3.10
CA LYS A 9 2.04 -10.75 -1.63
C LYS A 9 1.40 -9.47 -1.08
N LEU A 10 1.63 -8.33 -1.71
CA LEU A 10 0.98 -7.08 -1.34
C LEU A 10 -0.54 -7.16 -1.56
N LYS A 11 -1.00 -7.62 -2.73
CA LYS A 11 -2.43 -7.82 -3.01
C LYS A 11 -3.11 -8.72 -1.97
N LYS A 12 -2.47 -9.81 -1.55
CA LYS A 12 -2.99 -10.69 -0.48
C LYS A 12 -3.14 -9.96 0.86
N ARG A 13 -2.20 -9.09 1.22
CA ARG A 13 -2.28 -8.26 2.44
C ARG A 13 -3.39 -7.20 2.33
N LEU A 14 -3.50 -6.53 1.19
CA LEU A 14 -4.55 -5.54 0.92
C LEU A 14 -5.96 -6.17 1.00
N LYS A 15 -6.16 -7.38 0.47
CA LYS A 15 -7.45 -8.10 0.62
C LYS A 15 -7.88 -8.27 2.08
N LYS A 16 -6.95 -8.50 3.01
CA LYS A 16 -7.26 -8.57 4.45
C LYS A 16 -7.64 -7.21 5.02
N LEU A 17 -6.99 -6.14 4.56
CA LEU A 17 -7.33 -4.76 4.94
C LEU A 17 -8.72 -4.36 4.43
N TYR A 18 -9.11 -4.82 3.24
CA TYR A 18 -10.45 -4.55 2.69
C TYR A 18 -11.55 -5.07 3.62
N ALA A 19 -11.40 -6.28 4.14
CA ALA A 19 -12.37 -6.87 5.07
C ALA A 19 -12.58 -6.01 6.34
N LYS A 20 -11.54 -5.29 6.77
CA LYS A 20 -11.56 -4.47 7.99
C LYS A 20 -12.01 -3.02 7.75
N TYR A 21 -11.55 -2.40 6.67
CA TYR A 21 -11.68 -0.96 6.46
C TYR A 21 -12.52 -0.56 5.25
N LYS A 22 -12.94 -1.51 4.40
CA LYS A 22 -13.77 -1.25 3.21
C LYS A 22 -13.22 -0.12 2.33
N TYR A 23 -12.12 -0.39 1.64
CA TYR A 23 -11.55 0.57 0.67
C TYR A 23 -12.10 0.36 -0.74
N LEU A 24 -12.28 1.43 -1.50
CA LEU A 24 -12.71 1.39 -2.90
C LEU A 24 -11.56 0.98 -3.82
N TYR A 25 -10.39 1.60 -3.65
CA TYR A 25 -9.19 1.28 -4.42
C TYR A 25 -7.91 1.60 -3.64
N VAL A 26 -6.82 0.97 -4.10
CA VAL A 26 -5.45 1.20 -3.61
C VAL A 26 -4.55 1.43 -4.80
N VAL A 27 -3.75 2.49 -4.75
CA VAL A 27 -2.76 2.83 -5.78
C VAL A 27 -1.37 2.73 -5.17
N LEU A 28 -0.50 1.96 -5.84
CA LEU A 28 0.94 1.99 -5.58
C LEU A 28 1.53 3.19 -6.30
N PHE A 29 2.24 4.05 -5.58
CA PHE A 29 2.96 5.18 -6.17
C PHE A 29 4.43 5.19 -5.71
N GLY A 30 5.15 6.25 -6.01
CA GLY A 30 6.53 6.41 -5.57
C GLY A 30 7.52 5.45 -6.22
N SER A 31 8.64 5.21 -5.54
CA SER A 31 9.82 4.56 -6.13
C SER A 31 9.57 3.12 -6.60
N TYR A 32 8.69 2.38 -5.91
CA TYR A 32 8.26 1.03 -6.31
C TYR A 32 7.35 1.03 -7.55
N ALA A 33 6.58 2.09 -7.79
CA ALA A 33 5.75 2.22 -8.98
C ALA A 33 6.56 2.63 -10.22
N THR A 34 7.59 3.46 -10.03
CA THR A 34 8.39 4.02 -11.13
C THR A 34 9.64 3.20 -11.47
N GLY A 35 9.99 2.21 -10.65
CA GLY A 35 11.19 1.39 -10.83
C GLY A 35 12.49 2.02 -10.30
N HIS A 36 12.42 3.18 -9.63
CA HIS A 36 13.58 3.85 -9.02
C HIS A 36 13.86 3.37 -7.59
N VAL A 37 13.62 2.09 -7.33
CA VAL A 37 13.69 1.49 -6.00
C VAL A 37 15.13 1.36 -5.51
N LYS A 38 15.34 1.62 -4.22
CA LYS A 38 16.62 1.45 -3.51
C LYS A 38 16.42 0.51 -2.34
N SER A 39 17.51 0.02 -1.75
CA SER A 39 17.46 -0.90 -0.60
C SER A 39 16.77 -0.32 0.63
N TYR A 40 16.77 1.00 0.75
CA TYR A 40 16.14 1.76 1.83
C TYR A 40 14.81 2.40 1.43
N SER A 41 14.32 2.16 0.20
CA SER A 41 13.03 2.70 -0.24
C SER A 41 11.90 2.14 0.62
N ASP A 42 11.06 3.02 1.11
CA ASP A 42 9.77 2.75 1.71
C ASP A 42 8.70 2.41 0.64
N LEU A 43 7.51 2.04 1.11
CA LEU A 43 6.39 1.64 0.27
C LEU A 43 5.26 2.67 0.35
N ASP A 44 5.05 3.36 -0.75
CA ASP A 44 4.03 4.40 -0.87
C ASP A 44 2.69 3.86 -1.38
N LEU A 45 1.62 4.00 -0.59
CA LEU A 45 0.27 3.56 -0.95
C LEU A 45 -0.75 4.67 -0.72
N ALA A 46 -1.55 4.97 -1.74
CA ALA A 46 -2.72 5.82 -1.62
C ALA A 46 -3.96 4.93 -1.55
N ILE A 47 -4.80 5.13 -0.54
CA ILE A 47 -5.99 4.31 -0.29
C ILE A 47 -7.22 5.21 -0.22
N MET A 48 -8.23 4.91 -1.03
CA MET A 48 -9.54 5.55 -0.94
C MET A 48 -10.48 4.65 -0.14
N PHE A 49 -11.00 5.14 0.98
CA PHE A 49 -11.96 4.42 1.80
C PHE A 49 -13.40 4.71 1.40
N GLU A 50 -14.30 3.75 1.59
CA GLU A 50 -15.74 3.96 1.38
C GLU A 50 -16.33 4.87 2.46
N ASN A 51 -15.82 4.74 3.69
CA ASN A 51 -16.22 5.57 4.83
C ASN A 51 -15.08 6.49 5.25
N GLU A 52 -15.42 7.56 5.95
CA GLU A 52 -14.42 8.42 6.59
C GLU A 52 -13.61 7.60 7.61
N ILE A 53 -12.29 7.65 7.48
CA ILE A 53 -11.34 6.97 8.35
C ILE A 53 -10.43 8.04 8.93
N ASP A 54 -10.42 8.17 10.25
CA ASP A 54 -9.44 9.01 10.93
C ASP A 54 -8.07 8.32 10.92
N CYS A 55 -7.22 8.76 9.99
CA CYS A 55 -5.85 8.28 9.84
C CYS A 55 -4.84 8.98 10.76
N LEU A 56 -5.22 10.09 11.41
CA LEU A 56 -4.36 10.88 12.29
C LEU A 56 -4.49 10.47 13.76
N SER A 57 -5.65 9.94 14.16
CA SER A 57 -5.85 9.37 15.51
C SER A 57 -4.92 8.22 15.88
N LYS A 58 -4.23 7.63 14.90
CA LYS A 58 -3.30 6.51 15.07
C LYS A 58 -1.85 6.84 14.70
N ALA A 59 -1.57 8.10 14.36
CA ALA A 59 -0.23 8.59 14.03
C ALA A 59 0.55 9.02 15.28
#